data_AF-A0A957ERQ8-F1
#
_entry.id   AF-A0A957ERQ8-F1
#
_cell.length_a   1.000
_cell.length_b   1.000
_cell.length_c   1.000
_cell.angle_alpha   90.00
_cell.angle_beta   90.00
_cell.angle_gamma   90.00
#
_symmetry.space_group_name_H-M   'P 1'
#
loop_
_entity.id
_entity.type
_entity.pdbx_description
1 polymer ?
#
loop_
_entity_poly.entity_id
_entity_poly.type
_entity_poly.pdbx_seq_one_letter_code
_entity_poly.pdbx_strand_id
1 'polypeptide(L)' 'WEAAWLLDQGQDATHEITVMKHFIDEMAVRVADQGLQTLGGYGYIREYPMELWLRNARGFATFDGVAMV' A
#
# COMPACT_ATOMS: atom_id res chain seq x y z
N TRP A 1 9.27 -6.39 -7.58
CA TRP A 1 9.91 -7.70 -7.78
C TRP A 1 11.43 -7.55 -7.91
N GLU A 2 11.92 -6.48 -8.53
CA GLU A 2 13.34 -6.14 -8.61
C GLU A 2 14.07 -6.15 -7.25
N ALA A 3 13.53 -5.46 -6.24
CA ALA A 3 14.11 -5.47 -4.88
C ALA A 3 14.24 -6.88 -4.27
N ALA A 4 13.25 -7.76 -4.49
CA ALA A 4 13.30 -9.15 -4.02
C ALA A 4 14.36 -9.96 -4.78
N TRP A 5 14.46 -9.75 -6.09
CA TRP A 5 15.47 -10.42 -6.93
C TRP A 5 16.92 -10.01 -6.56
N LEU A 6 17.14 -8.76 -6.17
CA LEU A 6 18.44 -8.30 -5.66
C LEU A 6 18.80 -8.95 -4.32
N LEU A 7 17.82 -9.05 -3.40
CA LEU A 7 17.98 -9.76 -2.12
C LEU A 7 18.30 -11.25 -2.33
N ASP A 8 17.62 -11.90 -3.27
CA ASP A 8 17.85 -13.32 -3.60
C ASP A 8 19.27 -13.58 -4.14
N GLN A 9 19.91 -12.55 -4.72
CA GLN A 9 21.32 -12.60 -5.16
C GLN A 9 22.33 -12.22 -4.07
N GLY A 10 21.86 -11.89 -2.86
CA GLY A 10 22.71 -11.42 -1.77
C GLY A 10 23.28 -10.01 -2.00
N GLN A 11 22.69 -9.23 -2.90
CA GLN A 11 23.07 -7.83 -3.11
C GLN A 11 22.37 -6.93 -2.09
N ASP A 12 22.96 -5.77 -1.79
CA ASP A 12 22.29 -4.73 -1.03
C ASP A 12 21.16 -4.15 -1.88
N ALA A 13 19.94 -4.18 -1.35
CA ALA A 13 18.72 -3.69 -1.98
C ALA A 13 18.04 -2.60 -1.13
N THR A 14 18.73 -2.04 -0.13
CA THR A 14 18.13 -1.11 0.85
C THR A 14 17.48 0.09 0.17
N HIS A 15 18.15 0.66 -0.83
CA HIS A 15 17.66 1.82 -1.57
C HIS A 15 16.41 1.48 -2.39
N GLU A 16 16.46 0.37 -3.12
CA GLU A 16 15.38 -0.13 -3.97
C GLU A 16 14.15 -0.49 -3.13
N ILE A 17 14.36 -1.11 -1.97
CA ILE A 17 13.30 -1.43 -1.00
C ILE A 17 12.66 -0.15 -0.48
N THR A 18 13.46 0.88 -0.14
CA THR A 18 12.93 2.16 0.38
C THR A 18 12.06 2.85 -0.66
N VAL A 19 12.54 2.97 -1.90
CA VAL A 19 11.78 3.58 -3.01
C VAL A 19 10.51 2.77 -3.31
N MET A 20 10.64 1.44 -3.39
CA MET A 20 9.52 0.53 -3.61
C MET A 20 8.47 0.66 -2.51
N LYS A 21 8.90 0.74 -1.24
CA LYS A 21 8.01 0.80 -0.09
C LYS A 21 7.17 2.07 -0.12
N HIS A 22 7.81 3.22 -0.33
CA HIS A 22 7.12 4.50 -0.46
C HIS A 22 6.08 4.48 -1.61
N PHE A 23 6.47 3.94 -2.76
CA PHE A 23 5.57 3.80 -3.90
C PHE A 23 4.36 2.89 -3.59
N ILE A 24 4.58 1.75 -2.91
CA ILE A 24 3.50 0.82 -2.54
C ILE A 24 2.50 1.50 -1.61
N ASP A 25 2.97 2.26 -0.62
CA ASP A 25 2.10 2.91 0.36
C ASP A 25 1.19 3.96 -0.29
N GLU A 26 1.73 4.79 -1.20
CA GLU A 26 0.94 5.75 -1.96
C GLU A 26 -0.05 5.06 -2.92
N MET A 27 0.42 4.02 -3.63
CA MET A 27 -0.38 3.33 -4.63
C MET A 27 -1.53 2.53 -3.99
N ALA A 28 -1.30 1.91 -2.84
CA ALA A 28 -2.32 1.15 -2.11
C ALA A 28 -3.49 2.05 -1.70
N VAL A 29 -3.20 3.24 -1.15
CA VAL A 29 -4.23 4.21 -0.80
C VAL A 29 -4.97 4.70 -2.04
N ARG A 30 -4.23 5.04 -3.11
CA ARG A 30 -4.81 5.53 -4.37
C ARG A 30 -5.78 4.53 -5.00
N VAL A 31 -5.36 3.28 -5.16
CA VAL A 31 -6.19 2.23 -5.79
C VAL A 31 -7.42 1.92 -4.94
N ALA A 32 -7.26 1.84 -3.61
CA ALA A 32 -8.40 1.60 -2.72
C ALA A 32 -9.42 2.74 -2.77
N ASP A 33 -8.95 3.99 -2.81
CA ASP A 33 -9.80 5.18 -2.91
C ASP A 33 -10.57 5.23 -4.25
N GLN A 34 -9.88 4.94 -5.37
CA GLN A 34 -10.51 4.87 -6.69
C GLN A 34 -11.53 3.73 -6.79
N GLY A 35 -11.25 2.57 -6.17
CA GLY A 35 -12.20 1.46 -6.10
C GLY A 35 -13.45 1.83 -5.32
N LEU A 36 -13.27 2.51 -4.18
CA LEU A 36 -14.39 3.01 -3.37
C LEU A 36 -15.22 4.04 -4.15
N GLN A 37 -14.56 4.98 -4.83
CA GLN A 37 -15.21 6.01 -5.63
C GLN A 37 -16.00 5.42 -6.81
N THR A 38 -15.54 4.31 -7.39
CA THR A 38 -16.23 3.60 -8.47
C THR A 38 -17.54 2.97 -8.00
N LEU A 39 -17.57 2.46 -6.75
CA LEU A 39 -18.78 1.91 -6.13
C LEU A 39 -19.71 3.00 -5.55
N GLY A 40 -19.23 4.24 -5.40
CA GLY A 40 -19.97 5.33 -4.79
C GLY A 40 -20.38 5.01 -3.35
N GLY A 41 -21.62 5.36 -2.97
CA GLY A 41 -22.13 5.07 -1.63
C GLY A 41 -22.17 3.58 -1.28
N TYR A 42 -22.24 2.70 -2.29
CA TYR A 42 -22.22 1.25 -2.10
C TYR A 42 -20.84 0.72 -1.70
N GLY A 43 -19.78 1.48 -1.95
CA GLY A 43 -18.44 1.14 -1.49
C GLY A 43 -18.26 1.28 0.04
N TYR A 44 -19.09 2.10 0.68
CA TYR A 44 -19.02 2.36 2.13
C TYR A 44 -19.83 1.37 2.97
N ILE A 45 -20.68 0.55 2.35
CA ILE A 45 -21.42 -0.50 3.07
C ILE A 45 -20.55 -1.76 3.19
N ARG A 46 -20.73 -2.49 4.29
CA ARG A 46 -19.93 -3.69 4.62
C ARG A 46 -20.25 -4.93 3.80
N GLU A 47 -21.07 -4.79 2.78
CA GLU A 47 -21.36 -5.87 1.83
C GLU A 47 -20.15 -6.14 0.93
N TYR A 48 -19.37 -5.10 0.62
CA TYR A 48 -18.13 -5.19 -0.14
C TYR A 48 -16.94 -4.76 0.72
N PRO A 49 -15.76 -5.37 0.53
CA PRO A 49 -14.60 -5.08 1.37
C PRO A 49 -13.91 -3.75 1.04
N MET A 50 -14.48 -2.87 0.20
CA MET A 50 -13.79 -1.66 -0.25
C MET A 50 -13.48 -0.68 0.89
N GLU A 51 -14.43 -0.45 1.80
CA GLU A 51 -14.17 0.39 2.99
C GLU A 51 -13.03 -0.19 3.84
N LEU A 52 -13.00 -1.51 4.00
CA LEU A 52 -11.97 -2.23 4.75
C LEU A 52 -10.61 -2.06 4.09
N TRP A 53 -10.53 -2.19 2.77
CA TRP A 53 -9.28 -2.02 2.02
C TRP A 53 -8.75 -0.59 2.11
N LEU A 54 -9.59 0.43 1.98
CA LEU A 54 -9.17 1.82 2.16
C LEU A 54 -8.66 2.07 3.59
N ARG A 55 -9.39 1.57 4.60
CA ARG A 55 -8.99 1.69 6.01
C ARG A 55 -7.64 1.02 6.29
N ASN A 56 -7.45 -0.19 5.78
CA ASN A 56 -6.19 -0.93 5.95
C ASN A 56 -5.04 -0.25 5.20
N ALA A 57 -5.25 0.21 3.97
CA ALA A 57 -4.23 0.91 3.18
C ALA A 57 -3.73 2.17 3.89
N ARG A 58 -4.64 2.97 4.46
CA ARG A 58 -4.27 4.14 5.28
C ARG A 58 -3.55 3.74 6.57
N GLY A 59 -3.96 2.64 7.19
CA GLY A 59 -3.30 2.08 8.37
C GLY A 59 -1.85 1.71 8.10
N PHE A 60 -1.60 0.87 7.09
CA PHE A 60 -0.25 0.42 6.73
C PHE A 60 0.66 1.61 6.40
N ALA A 61 0.22 2.53 5.55
CA ALA A 61 1.01 3.72 5.20
C ALA A 61 1.38 4.58 6.43
N THR A 62 0.50 4.67 7.43
CA THR A 62 0.75 5.46 8.64
C THR A 62 1.69 4.73 9.61
N PHE A 63 1.49 3.44 9.83
CA PHE A 63 2.35 2.66 10.74
C PHE A 63 3.79 2.60 10.24
N ASP A 64 3.96 2.42 8.94
CA ASP A 64 5.29 2.36 8.33
C ASP A 64 5.96 3.75 8.34
N GLY A 65 5.20 4.83 8.13
CA GLY A 65 5.71 6.20 8.26
C GLY A 65 6.16 6.59 9.67
N VAL A 66 5.52 6.05 10.71
CA VAL A 66 5.95 6.26 12.12
C VAL A 66 7.15 5.39 12.48
N ALA A 67 7.29 4.21 11.87
CA ALA A 67 8.40 3.30 12.11
C ALA A 67 9.70 3.67 11.37
N MET A 68 9.62 4.53 10.34
CA MET A 68 10.77 5.01 9.55
C MET A 68 11.37 6.35 10.03
N VAL A 69 10.98 6.84 11.22
CA VAL A 69 11.58 8.01 11.90
C VAL A 69 12.54 7.55 12.99
#